data_AF-A0A937THE4-F1
#
_entry.id   AF-A0A937THE4-F1
#
_cell.length_a   1.000
_cell.length_b   1.000
_cell.length_c   1.000
_cell.angle_alpha   90.00
_cell.angle_beta   90.00
_cell.angle_gamma   90.00
#
_symmetry.space_group_name_H-M   'P 1'
#
loop_
_entity.id
_entity.type
_entity.pdbx_description
1 polymer ?
#
loop_
_entity_poly.entity_id
_entity_poly.type
_entity_poly.pdbx_seq_one_letter_code
_entity_poly.pdbx_strand_id
1 'polypeptide(L)' 'MKNQIILNIKDESKLSMFLEWLNQFDFVDVYNKTEKKKKAKKHNFFASAGLWENRNINADDLRKKAWDRNK' A
#
# COMPACT_ATOMS: atom_id res chain seq x y z
N MET A 1 -5.60 31.78 6.26
CA MET A 1 -6.61 30.74 6.58
C MET A 1 -6.55 29.70 5.48
N LYS A 2 -6.66 28.40 5.79
CA LYS A 2 -6.60 27.34 4.77
C LYS A 2 -8.02 26.83 4.52
N ASN A 3 -8.54 27.09 3.33
CA ASN A 3 -9.88 26.69 2.93
C ASN A 3 -9.77 25.46 2.02
N GLN A 4 -10.50 24.39 2.35
CA GLN A 4 -10.47 23.14 1.59
C GLN A 4 -11.88 22.80 1.11
N ILE A 5 -11.99 22.39 -0.15
CA ILE A 5 -13.23 21.91 -0.77
C ILE A 5 -13.00 20.47 -1.23
N ILE A 6 -13.94 19.58 -0.94
CA ILE A 6 -13.92 18.18 -1.38
C ILE A 6 -15.09 18.00 -2.34
N LEU A 7 -14.78 17.59 -3.58
CA LEU A 7 -15.77 17.39 -4.64
C LEU A 7 -15.87 15.89 -4.95
N ASN A 8 -17.10 15.38 -5.01
CA ASN A 8 -17.36 14.03 -5.51
C ASN A 8 -17.81 14.12 -6.97
N ILE A 9 -16.92 13.75 -7.89
CA ILE A 9 -17.18 13.80 -9.32
C ILE A 9 -17.88 12.49 -9.73
N LYS A 10 -19.14 12.58 -10.17
CA LYS A 10 -19.95 11.42 -10.57
C LYS A 10 -19.57 10.85 -11.96
N ASP A 11 -18.91 11.65 -12.78
CA ASP A 11 -18.57 11.33 -14.16
C ASP A 11 -17.05 11.41 -14.36
N GLU A 12 -16.40 10.26 -14.33
CA GLU A 12 -14.95 10.15 -14.40
C GLU A 12 -14.39 10.62 -15.76
N SER A 13 -15.20 10.57 -16.83
CA SER A 13 -14.78 11.01 -18.17
C SER A 13 -14.49 12.50 -18.25
N LYS A 14 -15.11 13.30 -17.37
CA LYS A 14 -14.95 14.77 -17.32
C LYS A 14 -13.91 15.22 -16.30
N LEU A 15 -13.36 14.29 -15.53
CA LEU A 15 -12.43 14.58 -14.45
C LEU A 15 -11.15 15.23 -14.99
N SER A 16 -10.59 14.71 -16.09
CA SER A 16 -9.38 15.26 -16.73
C SER A 16 -9.56 16.71 -17.15
N MET A 17 -10.63 17.01 -17.88
CA MET A 17 -10.97 18.38 -18.32
C MET A 17 -11.19 19.32 -17.13
N PHE A 18 -11.86 18.85 -16.09
CA PHE A 18 -12.11 19.65 -14.89
C PHE A 18 -10.81 19.97 -14.13
N LEU A 19 -9.90 19.00 -14.02
CA LEU A 19 -8.58 19.23 -13.42
C LEU A 19 -7.73 20.21 -14.24
N GLU A 20 -7.74 20.09 -15.57
CA GLU A 20 -7.06 21.04 -16.44
C GLU A 20 -7.58 22.47 -16.26
N TRP A 21 -8.90 22.63 -16.13
CA TRP A 21 -9.50 23.93 -15.84
C TRP A 21 -9.10 24.47 -14.47
N LEU A 22 -9.08 23.62 -13.43
CA LEU A 22 -8.64 24.04 -12.10
C LEU A 22 -7.18 24.48 -12.06
N ASN A 23 -6.30 23.84 -12.84
CA ASN A 23 -4.89 24.20 -12.93
C ASN A 23 -4.64 25.57 -13.60
N GLN A 24 -5.63 26.16 -14.26
CA GLN A 24 -5.51 27.51 -14.84
C GLN A 24 -5.61 28.60 -13.77
N PHE A 25 -6.15 28.29 -12.60
CA PHE A 25 -6.26 29.25 -11.50
C PHE A 25 -4.98 29.27 -10.68
N ASP A 26 -4.35 30.44 -10.61
CA ASP A 26 -3.13 30.71 -9.84
C ASP A 26 -3.32 30.66 -8.31
N PHE A 27 -4.57 30.66 -7.84
CA PHE A 27 -4.94 30.60 -6.43
C PHE A 27 -5.42 29.21 -5.96
N VAL A 28 -5.45 28.20 -6.84
CA VAL A 28 -5.97 26.87 -6.53
C VAL A 28 -4.87 25.82 -6.59
N ASP A 29 -4.59 25.20 -5.45
CA ASP A 29 -3.74 24.01 -5.39
C ASP A 29 -4.58 22.74 -5.55
N VAL A 30 -4.36 22.00 -6.64
CA VAL A 30 -5.01 20.69 -6.88
C VAL A 30 -4.18 19.57 -6.25
N TYR A 31 -4.67 19.02 -5.14
CA TYR A 31 -4.07 17.84 -4.50
C TYR A 31 -4.78 16.56 -4.95
N ASN A 32 -4.21 15.87 -5.95
CA ASN A 32 -4.68 14.55 -6.35
C ASN A 32 -4.33 13.51 -5.28
N LYS A 33 -5.31 13.20 -4.43
CA LYS A 33 -5.25 12.10 -3.47
C LYS A 33 -5.52 10.76 -4.18
N THR A 34 -4.85 10.51 -5.30
CA THR A 34 -4.77 9.15 -5.79
C THR A 34 -3.85 8.42 -4.83
N GLU A 35 -4.42 7.55 -4.01
CA GLU A 35 -3.63 6.53 -3.34
C GLU A 35 -2.94 5.74 -4.45
N LYS A 36 -1.71 6.14 -4.79
CA LYS A 36 -0.79 5.24 -5.46
C LYS A 36 -0.72 4.06 -4.52
N LYS A 37 -1.47 2.99 -4.82
CA LYS A 37 -1.24 1.67 -4.22
C LYS A 37 0.25 1.45 -4.42
N LYS A 38 1.03 1.68 -3.35
CA LYS A 38 2.46 1.41 -3.37
C LYS A 38 2.52 -0.02 -3.83
N LYS A 39 3.01 -0.27 -5.05
CA LYS A 39 3.25 -1.63 -5.52
C LYS A 39 4.04 -2.26 -4.40
N ALA A 40 3.42 -3.19 -3.66
CA ALA A 40 4.12 -3.92 -2.62
C ALA A 40 5.36 -4.44 -3.30
N LYS A 41 6.55 -3.99 -2.87
CA LYS A 41 7.80 -4.60 -3.33
C LYS A 41 7.56 -6.09 -3.16
N LYS A 42 7.68 -6.88 -4.23
CA LYS A 42 7.66 -8.34 -4.15
C LYS A 42 8.85 -8.72 -3.28
N HIS A 43 8.67 -8.70 -1.96
CA HIS A 43 9.62 -9.21 -1.02
C HIS A 43 9.55 -10.72 -1.19
N ASN A 44 10.61 -11.29 -1.74
CA ASN A 44 10.70 -12.72 -1.93
C ASN A 44 10.83 -13.31 -0.52
N PHE A 45 9.76 -13.92 0.00
CA PHE A 45 9.69 -14.47 1.37
C PHE A 45 10.84 -15.43 1.67
N PHE A 46 11.39 -16.06 0.63
CA PHE A 46 12.52 -16.99 0.72
C PHE A 46 13.89 -16.33 0.51
N ALA A 47 13.99 -15.02 0.28
CA ALA A 47 15.29 -14.32 0.23
C ALA A 47 16.05 -14.39 1.57
N SER A 48 15.33 -14.65 2.67
CA SER A 48 15.87 -14.88 4.02
C SER A 48 16.00 -16.36 4.40
N ALA A 49 15.75 -17.29 3.46
CA ALA A 49 15.79 -18.73 3.73
C ALA A 49 17.19 -19.26 4.13
N GLY A 50 18.26 -18.50 3.88
CA GLY A 50 19.63 -18.86 4.30
C GLY A 50 19.83 -18.95 5.81
N LEU A 51 18.91 -18.41 6.63
CA LEU A 51 18.99 -18.50 8.10
C LEU A 51 18.82 -19.95 8.62
N TRP A 52 18.32 -20.86 7.79
CA TRP A 52 17.92 -22.21 8.19
C TRP A 52 18.67 -23.32 7.43
N GLU A 53 19.54 -22.97 6.49
CA GLU A 53 20.22 -23.89 5.56
C GLU A 53 21.03 -25.00 6.26
N ASN A 54 21.60 -24.71 7.43
CA ASN A 54 22.41 -25.67 8.21
C ASN A 54 21.69 -26.21 9.46
N ARG A 55 20.36 -26.09 9.52
CA ARG A 55 19.57 -26.57 10.66
C ARG A 55 18.68 -27.72 10.18
N ASN A 56 18.73 -28.85 10.86
CA ASN A 56 17.82 -29.97 10.64
C ASN A 56 16.45 -29.61 11.24
N ILE A 57 15.58 -28.98 10.45
CA ILE A 57 14.28 -28.48 10.90
C ILE A 57 13.19 -29.17 10.10
N ASN A 58 12.27 -29.82 10.81
CA ASN A 58 11.06 -30.37 10.22
C ASN A 58 9.87 -29.42 10.51
N ALA A 59 8.97 -29.27 9.55
CA ALA A 59 7.76 -28.48 9.68
C ALA A 59 6.87 -28.94 10.85
N ASP A 60 6.84 -30.24 11.14
CA ASP A 60 6.05 -30.79 12.26
C ASP A 60 6.63 -30.40 13.62
N ASP A 61 7.95 -30.40 13.74
CA ASP A 61 8.64 -29.97 14.96
C ASP A 61 8.47 -28.48 15.22
N LEU A 62 8.47 -27.66 14.17
CA LEU A 62 8.18 -26.23 14.29
C LEU A 62 6.76 -25.97 14.77
N ARG A 63 5.77 -26.68 14.22
CA ARG A 63 4.36 -26.51 14.63
C ARG A 63 4.14 -26.94 16.07
N LYS A 64 4.74 -28.06 16.50
CA LYS A 64 4.74 -28.48 17.90
C LYS A 64 5.33 -27.40 18.79
N LYS A 65 6.56 -26.94 18.52
CA LYS A 65 7.21 -25.90 19.35
C LYS A 65 6.46 -24.56 19.37
N ALA A 66 5.83 -24.17 18.27
CA ALA A 66 5.10 -22.91 18.20
C ALA A 66 3.77 -22.98 18.97
N TRP A 67 3.01 -24.05 18.82
CA TRP A 67 1.63 -24.17 19.32
C TRP A 67 1.40 -25.12 20.47
N ASP A 68 2.46 -25.72 21.02
CA ASP A 68 2.34 -26.42 22.30
C ASP A 68 2.15 -25.38 23.43
N ARG A 69 0.88 -25.08 23.68
CA ARG A 69 0.41 -24.10 24.68
C ARG A 69 0.31 -24.69 26.08
N ASN A 70 0.66 -25.96 26.25
CA ASN A 70 0.58 -26.64 27.54
C ASN A 70 1.93 -26.54 28.24
N LYS A 71 2.07 -25.49 29.06
CA LYS A 71 3.11 -25.41 30.08
C LYS A 71 2.50 -24.99 31.40
#